data_AF-X7Z9H1-F1
#
_entry.id   AF-X7Z9H1-F1
#
_cell.length_a   1.000
_cell.length_b   1.000
_cell.length_c   1.000
_cell.angle_alpha   90.00
_cell.angle_beta   90.00
_cell.angle_gamma   90.00
#
_symmetry.space_group_name_H-M   'P 1'
#
loop_
_entity.id
_entity.type
_entity.pdbx_description
1 polymer ?
#
loop_
_entity_poly.entity_id
_entity_poly.type
_entity_poly.pdbx_seq_one_letter_code
_entity_poly.pdbx_strand_id
1 'polypeptide(L)'
;MAVLSAALCAVGFTMAVAPLTAAVVNPWFAHSVGNATQVISVVGVGGSNAKMDVYQRSATGWQPIAAGIPAHVGSAGLTPQAKSGYPATPMGVFTLPYAFGTAPNPGGD
;
A
#
# COMPACT_ATOMS: atom_id res chain seq x y z
N MET A 1 -9.30 -10.57 -70.39
CA MET A 1 -7.93 -10.55 -69.85
C MET A 1 -7.63 -9.10 -69.50
N ALA A 2 -7.32 -8.65 -68.29
CA ALA A 2 -6.80 -9.29 -67.09
C ALA A 2 -7.35 -8.58 -65.83
N VAL A 3 -7.43 -9.33 -64.74
CA VAL A 3 -7.74 -8.90 -63.37
C VAL A 3 -6.46 -8.39 -62.72
N LEU A 4 -6.48 -7.33 -61.89
CA LEU A 4 -5.51 -7.08 -60.79
C LEU A 4 -6.05 -5.90 -59.93
N SER A 5 -6.79 -6.13 -58.85
CA SER A 5 -6.31 -6.35 -57.47
C SER A 5 -5.58 -5.15 -56.85
N ALA A 6 -6.28 -4.33 -56.07
CA ALA A 6 -5.68 -3.41 -55.11
C ALA A 6 -6.08 -3.86 -53.70
N ALA A 7 -5.23 -4.68 -53.09
CA ALA A 7 -5.40 -5.21 -51.75
C ALA A 7 -4.58 -4.39 -50.74
N LEU A 8 -5.27 -4.01 -49.65
CA LEU A 8 -4.82 -3.90 -48.25
C LEU A 8 -3.49 -3.21 -47.93
N CYS A 9 -3.55 -2.25 -47.01
CA CYS A 9 -2.63 -2.14 -45.87
C CYS A 9 -3.30 -1.35 -44.74
N ALA A 10 -4.28 -1.94 -44.05
CA ALA A 10 -4.72 -1.46 -42.75
C ALA A 10 -4.01 -2.29 -41.67
N VAL A 11 -2.77 -1.92 -41.34
CA VAL A 11 -2.05 -2.52 -40.21
C VAL A 11 -2.54 -1.83 -38.94
N GLY A 12 -3.58 -2.41 -38.33
CA GLY A 12 -3.97 -2.06 -36.96
C GLY A 12 -2.89 -2.57 -36.01
N PHE A 13 -2.06 -1.67 -35.49
CA PHE A 13 -1.17 -1.98 -34.37
C PHE A 13 -2.05 -2.14 -33.12
N THR A 14 -2.44 -3.38 -32.81
CA THR A 14 -2.99 -3.69 -31.49
C THR A 14 -1.84 -3.59 -30.49
N MET A 15 -1.72 -2.44 -29.81
CA MET A 15 -0.89 -2.34 -28.61
C MET A 15 -1.48 -3.29 -27.57
N ALA A 16 -0.88 -4.47 -27.44
CA ALA A 16 -1.11 -5.33 -26.29
C ALA A 16 -0.55 -4.61 -25.06
N VAL A 17 -1.44 -4.05 -24.23
CA VAL A 17 -1.07 -3.56 -22.91
C VAL A 17 -0.76 -4.81 -22.08
N ALA A 18 0.52 -5.16 -21.96
CA ALA A 18 0.93 -6.15 -21.00
C ALA A 18 0.48 -5.68 -19.62
N PRO A 19 -0.23 -6.51 -18.82
CA PRO A 19 -0.49 -6.14 -17.45
C PRO A 19 0.86 -5.95 -16.78
N LEU A 20 1.09 -4.76 -16.20
CA LEU A 20 2.18 -4.56 -15.27
C LEU A 20 1.92 -5.57 -14.14
N THR A 21 2.59 -6.72 -14.21
CA THR A 21 2.65 -7.61 -13.06
C THR A 21 3.46 -6.83 -12.03
N ALA A 22 2.75 -6.15 -11.14
CA ALA A 22 3.37 -5.66 -9.93
C ALA A 22 4.00 -6.89 -9.32
N ALA A 23 5.33 -6.91 -9.20
CA ALA A 23 6.02 -7.98 -8.52
C ALA A 23 5.26 -8.21 -7.20
N VAL A 24 4.90 -9.47 -6.90
CA VAL A 24 4.34 -9.82 -5.60
C VAL A 24 5.47 -9.63 -4.60
N VAL A 25 5.69 -8.37 -4.21
CA VAL A 25 6.56 -8.03 -3.10
C VAL A 25 5.82 -8.53 -1.89
N ASN A 26 6.30 -9.63 -1.32
CA ASN A 26 5.77 -10.11 -0.06
C ASN A 26 6.06 -9.02 0.99
N PRO A 27 5.04 -8.31 1.52
CA PRO A 27 5.28 -7.18 2.40
C PRO A 27 5.96 -7.65 3.69
N TRP A 28 6.70 -6.76 4.36
CA TRP A 28 7.52 -7.11 5.54
C TRP A 28 6.73 -7.82 6.66
N PHE A 29 5.43 -7.55 6.73
CA PHE A 29 4.53 -8.10 7.76
C PHE A 29 3.90 -9.44 7.37
N ALA A 30 4.07 -9.93 6.13
CA ALA A 30 3.23 -10.97 5.55
C ALA A 30 3.13 -12.27 6.38
N HIS A 31 4.20 -12.62 7.08
CA HIS A 31 4.29 -13.81 7.94
C HIS A 31 4.01 -13.53 9.43
N SER A 32 3.76 -12.28 9.80
CA SER A 32 3.64 -11.83 11.20
C SER A 32 2.20 -11.45 11.59
N VAL A 33 1.25 -11.51 10.66
CA VAL A 33 -0.13 -11.01 10.83
C VAL A 33 -1.21 -12.10 10.82
N GLY A 34 -0.82 -13.37 10.78
CA GLY A 34 -1.73 -14.51 10.82
C GLY A 34 -2.83 -14.47 9.75
N ASN A 35 -4.09 -14.46 10.20
CA ASN A 35 -5.28 -14.47 9.36
C ASN A 35 -5.84 -13.08 9.05
N ALA A 36 -5.11 -12.00 9.36
CA ALA A 36 -5.55 -10.65 9.00
C ALA A 36 -5.81 -10.54 7.49
N THR A 37 -6.88 -9.85 7.13
CA THR A 37 -7.25 -9.55 5.74
C THR A 37 -6.96 -8.10 5.34
N GLN A 38 -6.65 -7.24 6.31
CA GLN A 38 -6.23 -5.86 6.10
C GLN A 38 -5.06 -5.53 7.03
N VAL A 39 -4.11 -4.73 6.53
CA VAL A 39 -2.95 -4.27 7.29
C VAL A 39 -2.66 -2.82 6.93
N ILE A 40 -2.39 -1.99 7.94
CA ILE A 40 -1.76 -0.69 7.79
C ILE A 40 -0.27 -0.88 8.06
N SER A 41 0.56 -0.70 7.04
CA SER A 41 2.01 -0.79 7.14
C SER A 41 2.59 0.61 7.27
N VAL A 42 3.41 0.84 8.30
CA VAL A 42 4.11 2.10 8.51
C VAL A 42 5.62 1.83 8.50
N VAL A 43 6.35 2.57 7.67
CA VAL A 43 7.81 2.45 7.53
C VAL A 43 8.45 3.82 7.71
N GLY A 44 9.39 3.92 8.65
CA GLY A 44 10.12 5.16 8.91
C GLY A 44 11.02 5.53 7.71
N VAL A 45 11.07 6.83 7.39
CA VAL A 45 11.96 7.38 6.35
C VAL A 45 13.03 8.31 6.94
N GLY A 46 13.14 8.36 8.27
CA GLY A 46 14.11 9.16 9.01
C GLY A 46 13.45 10.20 9.92
N GLY A 47 14.01 10.38 11.12
CA GLY A 47 13.43 11.25 12.14
C GLY A 47 12.00 10.86 12.49
N SER A 48 11.10 11.85 12.54
CA SER A 48 9.66 11.67 12.78
C SER A 48 8.83 11.38 11.52
N ASN A 49 9.45 11.27 10.35
CA ASN A 49 8.76 11.05 9.10
C ASN A 49 8.63 9.55 8.79
N ALA A 50 7.48 9.17 8.24
CA ALA A 50 7.20 7.82 7.80
C ALA A 50 6.35 7.81 6.52
N LYS A 51 6.28 6.65 5.88
CA LYS A 51 5.30 6.33 4.84
C LYS A 51 4.34 5.28 5.36
N MET A 52 3.07 5.46 5.04
CA MET A 52 2.00 4.53 5.35
C MET A 52 1.40 3.97 4.06
N ASP A 53 1.22 2.66 4.05
CA ASP A 53 0.52 1.92 3.01
C ASP A 53 -0.63 1.13 3.65
N VAL A 54 -1.73 0.97 2.92
CA VAL A 54 -2.88 0.14 3.31
C VAL A 54 -2.92 -1.05 2.38
N TYR A 55 -2.89 -2.24 2.96
CA TYR A 55 -2.93 -3.51 2.24
C TYR A 55 -4.23 -4.26 2.51
N GLN A 56 -4.70 -4.96 1.48
CA GLN A 56 -5.77 -5.95 1.58
C GLN A 56 -5.26 -7.31 1.07
N ARG A 57 -5.61 -8.38 1.77
CA ARG A 57 -5.33 -9.75 1.35
C ARG A 57 -6.42 -10.21 0.38
N SER A 58 -6.02 -10.71 -0.78
CA SER A 58 -6.86 -11.37 -1.77
C SER A 58 -6.48 -12.86 -1.89
N ALA A 59 -7.16 -13.59 -2.77
CA ALA A 59 -6.80 -14.98 -3.08
C ALA A 59 -5.38 -15.13 -3.67
N THR A 60 -4.82 -14.06 -4.25
CA THR A 60 -3.50 -14.07 -4.88
C THR A 60 -2.39 -13.49 -4.01
N GLY A 61 -2.71 -13.06 -2.78
CA GLY A 61 -1.75 -12.52 -1.81
C GLY A 61 -2.11 -11.12 -1.31
N TRP A 62 -1.12 -10.42 -0.76
CA TRP A 62 -1.28 -9.04 -0.29
C TRP A 62 -1.21 -8.05 -1.44
N GLN A 63 -2.15 -7.11 -1.49
CA GLN A 63 -2.20 -6.04 -2.48
C GLN A 63 -2.33 -4.68 -1.78
N PRO A 64 -1.53 -3.66 -2.16
CA PRO A 64 -1.73 -2.31 -1.66
C PRO A 64 -2.99 -1.72 -2.29
N ILE A 65 -3.90 -1.21 -1.46
CA ILE A 65 -5.11 -0.48 -1.87
C ILE A 65 -4.95 1.03 -1.71
N ALA A 66 -3.95 1.46 -0.93
CA ALA A 66 -3.43 2.83 -0.90
C ALA A 66 -1.95 2.78 -0.51
N ALA A 67 -1.09 3.60 -1.11
CA ALA A 67 0.35 3.54 -0.87
C ALA A 67 1.00 4.94 -0.87
N GLY A 68 2.10 5.06 -0.15
CA GLY A 68 2.92 6.26 -0.10
C GLY A 68 2.29 7.42 0.68
N ILE A 69 1.33 7.14 1.56
CA ILE A 69 0.66 8.17 2.37
C ILE A 69 1.70 8.76 3.34
N PRO A 70 1.97 10.08 3.31
CA PRO A 70 2.83 10.72 4.28
C PRO A 70 2.27 10.54 5.69
N ALA A 71 3.12 10.11 6.62
CA ALA A 71 2.74 9.89 8.00
C ALA A 71 3.82 10.41 8.96
N HIS A 72 3.43 10.61 10.21
CA HIS A 72 4.33 10.95 11.29
C HIS A 72 4.37 9.84 12.33
N VAL A 73 5.57 9.57 12.83
CA VAL A 73 5.83 8.73 14.00
C VAL A 73 6.33 9.62 15.15
N GLY A 74 6.61 9.03 16.31
CA GLY A 74 7.17 9.76 17.45
C GLY A 74 8.38 10.62 17.05
N SER A 75 8.62 11.71 17.78
CA SER A 75 9.68 12.68 17.44
C SER A 75 11.09 12.08 17.46
N ALA A 76 11.30 10.98 18.21
CA ALA A 76 12.52 10.20 18.22
C ALA A 76 12.53 9.03 17.20
N GLY A 77 11.51 8.92 16.35
CA GLY A 77 11.39 7.93 15.29
C GLY A 77 10.78 6.60 15.74
N LEU A 78 11.31 5.50 15.20
CA LEU A 78 10.90 4.13 15.50
C LEU A 78 11.90 3.47 16.47
N THR A 79 11.41 2.66 17.41
CA THR A 79 12.27 1.92 18.37
C THR A 79 11.86 0.45 18.48
N PRO A 80 12.81 -0.51 18.58
CA PRO A 80 12.47 -1.91 18.86
C PRO A 80 12.00 -2.11 20.31
N GLN A 81 12.33 -1.18 21.21
CA GLN A 81 12.00 -1.27 22.63
C GLN A 81 11.36 0.03 23.09
N ALA A 82 10.09 -0.05 23.50
CA ALA A 82 9.37 1.06 24.06
C ALA A 82 9.91 1.41 25.46
N LYS A 83 9.98 2.70 25.78
CA LYS A 83 10.32 3.19 27.12
C LYS A 83 9.39 4.36 27.46
N SER A 84 8.87 4.38 28.68
CA SER A 84 8.06 5.50 29.16
C SER A 84 8.83 6.83 29.10
N GLY A 85 8.15 7.89 28.66
CA GLY A 85 8.74 9.22 28.48
C GLY A 85 9.69 9.36 27.28
N TYR A 86 9.89 8.31 26.49
CA TYR A 86 10.70 8.37 25.26
C TYR A 86 9.78 8.44 24.04
N PRO A 87 9.82 9.51 23.22
CA PRO A 87 8.83 9.76 22.18
C PRO A 87 9.16 9.01 20.88
N ALA A 88 9.42 7.70 20.97
CA ALA A 88 9.61 6.83 19.81
C ALA A 88 8.43 5.85 19.69
N THR A 89 7.96 5.65 18.46
CA THR A 89 6.91 4.68 18.17
C THR A 89 7.49 3.26 18.21
N PRO A 90 6.91 2.33 18.99
CA PRO A 90 7.39 0.95 19.04
C PRO A 90 7.23 0.25 17.68
N MET A 91 8.26 -0.47 17.25
CA MET A 91 8.20 -1.35 16.09
C MET A 91 7.51 -2.66 16.46
N GLY A 92 6.67 -3.17 15.56
CA GLY A 92 6.00 -4.45 15.75
C GLY A 92 4.72 -4.55 14.93
N VAL A 93 4.00 -5.66 15.15
CA VAL A 93 2.65 -5.87 14.64
C VAL A 93 1.67 -5.69 15.79
N PHE A 94 0.69 -4.82 15.59
CA PHE A 94 -0.33 -4.50 16.57
C PHE A 94 -1.71 -4.71 15.95
N THR A 95 -2.61 -5.34 16.69
CA THR A 95 -4.01 -5.46 16.29
C THR A 95 -4.74 -4.14 16.58
N LEU A 96 -5.50 -3.63 15.62
CA LEU A 96 -6.39 -2.47 15.81
C LEU A 96 -7.83 -2.98 15.92
N PRO A 97 -8.35 -3.25 17.13
CA PRO A 97 -9.71 -3.77 17.30
C PRO A 97 -10.78 -2.70 17.06
N TYR A 98 -10.40 -1.42 17.13
CA TYR A 98 -11.29 -0.29 16.97
C TYR A 98 -10.54 0.90 16.35
N ALA A 99 -11.24 1.67 15.52
CA ALA A 99 -10.75 2.93 14.96
C ALA A 99 -11.73 4.06 15.31
N PHE A 100 -11.19 5.18 15.78
CA PHE A 100 -11.94 6.39 16.09
C PHE A 100 -11.95 7.34 14.88
N GLY A 101 -12.75 8.41 14.91
CA GLY A 101 -12.69 9.49 13.92
C GLY A 101 -13.57 9.29 12.68
N THR A 102 -14.54 8.37 12.74
CA THR A 102 -15.59 8.21 11.70
C THR A 102 -16.83 9.06 11.96
N ALA A 103 -16.89 9.75 13.10
CA ALA A 103 -17.96 10.70 13.40
C ALA A 103 -17.82 11.95 12.51
N PRO A 104 -18.93 12.62 12.18
CA PRO A 104 -18.89 13.93 11.53
C PRO A 104 -18.02 14.93 12.31
N ASN A 105 -17.40 15.87 11.60
CA ASN A 105 -16.61 16.94 12.21
C ASN A 105 -17.45 17.68 13.27
N PRO A 106 -17.04 17.69 14.56
CA PRO A 106 -17.82 18.30 15.63
C PRO A 106 -17.70 19.84 15.66
N GLY A 107 -16.77 20.44 14.91
CA GLY A 107 -16.62 21.88 14.83
C GLY A 107 -17.49 22.47 13.72
N GLY A 108 -18.63 23.04 14.09
CA GLY A 108 -19.51 23.78 13.20
C GLY A 108 -20.33 24.80 13.97
N ASP A 109 -19.70 25.92 14.33
CA ASP A 109 -20.34 27.18 14.74
C ASP A 109 -19.71 28.33 13.94
#